data_AF-A0A1S2YSX0-F1
#
_entry.id   AF-A0A1S2YSX0-F1
#
_cell.length_a   1.000
_cell.length_b   1.000
_cell.length_c   1.000
_cell.angle_alpha   90.00
_cell.angle_beta   90.00
_cell.angle_gamma   90.00
#
_symmetry.space_group_name_H-M   'P 1'
#
loop_
_entity.id
_entity.type
_entity.pdbx_description
1 polymer ?
#
loop_
_entity_poly.entity_id
_entity_poly.type
_entity_poly.pdbx_seq_one_letter_code
_entity_poly.pdbx_strand_id
1 'polypeptide(L)'
;MEKMPVLGSNASSSSSSPSTAIGSRFSTLNKSFKFALRSLLTSCSKEEFFKAFSSFTNTEKDFLHRLFLQVITSLHEDIEEDFDAICLNTQVGATLDAVEEIVEEQDLDLLFSNRSNIVDVAENLSMAKKNEIQHLMHMVQLGEEHNQRLRNQLQLLKEGSQVLSGGSHVVEKVRSMNLNYGANSSDEMHDV
;
A
#
# COMPACT_ATOMS: atom_id res chain seq x y z
N MET A 1 -43.93 -29.15 43.09
CA MET A 1 -43.25 -29.73 41.92
C MET A 1 -43.13 -28.64 40.88
N GLU A 2 -41.94 -28.07 40.83
CA GLU A 2 -41.54 -27.03 39.88
C GLU A 2 -41.65 -27.53 38.44
N LYS A 3 -42.04 -26.64 37.53
CA LYS A 3 -41.76 -26.82 36.11
C LYS A 3 -41.11 -25.55 35.60
N MET A 4 -39.80 -25.65 35.37
CA MET A 4 -38.95 -24.62 34.79
C MET A 4 -39.45 -24.21 33.38
N PRO A 5 -39.25 -22.95 32.97
CA PRO A 5 -39.28 -22.58 31.56
C PRO A 5 -37.94 -22.90 30.90
N VAL A 6 -37.99 -23.59 29.76
CA VAL A 6 -36.85 -23.86 28.90
C VAL A 6 -36.41 -22.56 28.22
N LEU A 7 -35.13 -22.23 28.43
CA LEU A 7 -34.41 -21.14 27.79
C LEU A 7 -34.20 -21.47 26.30
N GLY A 8 -34.96 -20.83 25.43
CA GLY A 8 -34.73 -20.82 23.98
C GLY A 8 -34.16 -19.47 23.57
N SER A 9 -32.86 -19.28 23.76
CA SER A 9 -32.13 -18.09 23.33
C SER A 9 -31.87 -18.14 21.82
N ASN A 10 -32.82 -17.65 21.01
CA ASN A 10 -32.51 -17.19 19.67
C ASN A 10 -32.16 -15.71 19.75
N ALA A 11 -30.87 -15.45 20.02
CA ALA A 11 -30.29 -14.14 19.77
C ALA A 11 -30.28 -13.93 18.25
N SER A 12 -31.33 -13.27 17.74
CA SER A 12 -31.24 -12.54 16.49
C SER A 12 -30.25 -11.40 16.72
N SER A 13 -28.99 -11.63 16.34
CA SER A 13 -28.02 -10.57 16.13
C SER A 13 -28.55 -9.68 15.01
N SER A 14 -29.36 -8.69 15.39
CA SER A 14 -29.68 -7.56 14.55
C SER A 14 -28.38 -6.79 14.35
N SER A 15 -27.65 -7.14 13.30
CA SER A 15 -26.65 -6.26 12.70
C SER A 15 -27.40 -5.06 12.15
N SER A 16 -27.68 -4.09 13.00
CA SER A 16 -28.08 -2.75 12.60
C SER A 16 -26.84 -2.05 12.08
N SER A 17 -26.39 -2.43 10.89
CA SER A 17 -25.68 -1.49 10.04
C SER A 17 -26.69 -0.38 9.74
N PRO A 18 -26.44 0.87 10.15
CA PRO A 18 -27.25 1.96 9.65
C PRO A 18 -26.91 2.05 8.16
N SER A 19 -27.77 1.48 7.32
CA SER A 19 -27.83 1.88 5.91
C SER A 19 -28.13 3.37 5.96
N THR A 20 -27.06 4.15 5.86
CA THR A 20 -27.11 5.58 6.04
C THR A 20 -27.75 6.08 4.76
N ALA A 21 -29.02 6.51 4.81
CA ALA A 21 -29.72 6.92 3.61
C ALA A 21 -29.07 8.21 3.07
N ILE A 22 -28.74 8.24 1.78
CA ILE A 22 -28.30 9.44 1.04
C ILE A 22 -29.03 10.69 1.54
N GLY A 23 -28.25 11.69 1.97
CA GLY A 23 -28.75 12.94 2.55
C GLY A 23 -28.74 12.97 4.09
N SER A 24 -28.32 11.89 4.76
CA SER A 24 -28.30 11.84 6.22
C SER A 24 -27.28 12.81 6.82
N ARG A 25 -26.13 12.98 6.17
CA ARG A 25 -25.02 13.79 6.67
C ARG A 25 -25.38 15.26 6.63
N PHE A 26 -25.97 15.71 5.53
CA PHE A 26 -26.48 17.07 5.41
C PHE A 26 -27.66 17.33 6.37
N SER A 27 -28.60 16.38 6.51
CA SER A 27 -29.68 16.48 7.50
C SER A 27 -29.15 16.62 8.93
N THR A 28 -28.10 15.87 9.27
CA THR A 28 -27.46 15.90 10.59
C THR A 28 -26.75 17.22 10.84
N LEU A 29 -26.04 17.74 9.83
CA LEU A 29 -25.42 19.07 9.88
C LEU A 29 -26.47 20.14 10.16
N ASN A 30 -27.55 20.18 9.37
CA ASN A 30 -28.60 21.18 9.51
C ASN A 30 -29.28 21.10 10.89
N LYS A 31 -29.63 19.89 11.36
CA LYS A 31 -30.18 19.70 12.71
C LYS A 31 -29.24 20.20 13.80
N SER A 32 -27.95 19.89 13.69
CA SER A 32 -26.95 20.28 14.67
C SER A 32 -26.79 21.80 14.72
N PHE A 33 -26.76 22.44 13.56
CA PHE A 33 -26.73 23.89 13.44
C PHE A 33 -27.94 24.55 14.11
N LYS A 34 -29.17 24.13 13.75
CA LYS A 34 -30.40 24.69 14.33
C LYS A 34 -30.46 24.48 15.85
N PHE A 35 -29.98 23.34 16.34
CA PHE A 35 -29.91 23.09 17.77
C PHE A 35 -28.92 24.03 18.47
N ALA A 36 -27.73 24.21 17.90
CA ALA A 36 -26.72 25.13 18.43
C ALA A 36 -27.21 26.58 18.42
N LEU A 37 -27.82 27.02 17.32
CA LEU A 37 -28.41 28.37 17.19
C LEU A 37 -29.50 28.59 18.23
N ARG A 38 -30.42 27.63 18.37
CA ARG A 38 -31.46 27.66 19.41
C ARG A 38 -30.86 27.80 20.79
N SER A 39 -29.85 27.00 21.11
CA SER A 39 -29.17 27.07 22.40
C SER A 39 -28.47 28.40 22.65
N LEU A 40 -27.85 29.00 21.63
CA LEU A 40 -27.11 30.25 21.75
C LEU A 40 -28.03 31.46 21.91
N LEU A 41 -29.12 31.50 21.15
CA LEU A 41 -30.06 32.61 21.09
C LEU A 41 -31.35 32.30 21.87
N THR A 42 -31.29 31.41 22.86
CA THR A 42 -32.40 31.22 23.79
C THR A 42 -32.58 32.51 24.60
N SER A 43 -33.77 33.10 24.55
CA SER A 43 -34.07 34.30 25.33
C SER A 43 -34.05 34.00 26.84
N CYS A 44 -33.58 34.96 27.63
CA CYS A 44 -33.62 34.86 29.08
C CYS A 44 -35.07 34.98 29.61
N SER A 45 -35.29 34.56 30.85
CA SER A 45 -36.60 34.69 31.47
C SER A 45 -36.96 36.17 31.66
N LYS A 46 -38.27 36.47 31.66
CA LYS A 46 -38.77 37.83 31.90
C LYS A 46 -38.28 38.39 33.24
N GLU A 47 -38.16 37.54 34.25
CA GLU A 47 -37.70 37.90 35.59
C GLU A 47 -36.22 38.29 35.61
N GLU A 48 -35.36 37.51 34.96
CA GLU A 48 -33.93 37.84 34.81
C GLU A 48 -33.73 39.13 34.01
N PHE A 49 -34.52 39.31 32.95
CA PHE A 49 -34.52 40.53 32.16
C PHE A 49 -34.89 41.75 33.03
N PHE A 50 -35.96 41.64 33.82
CA PHE A 50 -36.44 42.74 34.67
C PHE A 50 -35.46 43.08 35.79
N LYS A 51 -34.71 42.08 36.27
CA LYS A 51 -33.62 42.23 37.23
C LYS A 51 -32.42 42.94 36.61
N ALA A 52 -32.06 42.63 35.36
CA ALA A 52 -30.97 43.31 34.66
C ALA A 52 -31.26 44.80 34.41
N PHE A 53 -32.53 45.15 34.19
CA PHE A 53 -32.98 46.54 34.01
C PHE A 53 -33.68 47.08 35.26
N SER A 54 -33.10 46.89 36.45
CA SER A 54 -33.74 47.24 37.72
C SER A 54 -34.09 48.73 37.87
N SER A 55 -33.32 49.62 37.23
CA SER A 55 -33.49 51.09 37.29
C SER A 55 -34.67 51.63 36.48
N PHE A 56 -35.21 50.83 35.56
CA PHE A 56 -36.31 51.24 34.68
C PHE A 56 -37.67 51.06 35.37
N THR A 57 -38.67 51.78 34.92
CA THR A 57 -40.07 51.55 35.30
C THR A 57 -40.60 50.25 34.69
N ASN A 58 -41.66 49.67 35.26
CA ASN A 58 -42.23 48.43 34.72
C ASN A 58 -42.68 48.56 33.26
N THR A 59 -43.25 49.71 32.88
CA THR A 59 -43.68 49.98 31.51
C THR A 59 -42.51 49.98 30.52
N GLU A 60 -41.38 50.59 30.89
CA GLU A 60 -40.17 50.59 30.07
C GLU A 60 -39.57 49.19 29.96
N LYS A 61 -39.56 48.41 31.06
CA LYS A 61 -39.09 47.02 31.05
C LYS A 61 -39.93 46.14 30.14
N ASP A 62 -41.26 46.28 30.19
CA ASP A 62 -42.17 45.54 29.32
C ASP A 62 -41.95 45.88 27.84
N PHE A 63 -41.77 47.17 27.51
CA PHE A 63 -41.47 47.60 26.15
C PHE A 63 -40.12 47.04 25.68
N LEU A 64 -39.07 47.17 26.50
CA LEU A 64 -37.73 46.70 26.16
C LEU A 64 -37.67 45.18 26.03
N HIS A 65 -38.39 44.43 26.87
CA HIS A 65 -38.50 42.98 26.77
C HIS A 65 -39.16 42.54 25.46
N ARG A 66 -40.21 43.25 25.01
CA ARG A 66 -40.83 42.99 23.70
C ARG A 66 -39.84 43.23 22.56
N LEU A 67 -39.10 44.35 22.61
CA LEU A 67 -38.09 44.67 21.61
C LEU A 67 -36.97 43.62 21.60
N PHE A 68 -36.51 43.19 22.79
CA PHE A 68 -35.51 42.13 22.93
C PHE A 68 -35.97 40.82 22.29
N LEU A 69 -37.19 40.37 22.57
CA LEU A 69 -37.74 39.17 21.93
C LEU A 69 -37.81 39.32 20.42
N GLN A 70 -38.22 40.48 19.92
CA GLN A 70 -38.27 40.75 18.49
C GLN A 70 -36.88 40.68 17.84
N VAL A 71 -35.86 41.26 18.49
CA VAL A 71 -34.47 41.20 18.01
C VAL A 71 -33.95 39.76 18.01
N ILE A 72 -34.19 39.00 19.08
CA ILE A 72 -33.78 37.59 19.15
C ILE A 72 -34.46 36.77 18.06
N THR A 73 -35.77 36.92 17.86
CA THR A 73 -36.49 36.19 16.80
C THR A 73 -35.99 36.56 15.41
N SER A 74 -35.84 37.85 15.11
CA SER A 74 -35.29 38.29 13.81
C SER A 74 -33.90 37.72 13.58
N LEU A 75 -33.04 37.75 14.61
CA LEU A 75 -31.69 37.23 14.51
C LEU A 75 -31.64 35.71 14.28
N HIS A 76 -32.59 34.94 14.84
CA HIS A 76 -32.74 33.51 14.52
C HIS A 76 -33.05 33.32 13.04
N GLU A 77 -34.04 34.05 12.53
CA GLU A 77 -34.50 33.94 11.14
C GLU A 77 -33.39 34.34 10.16
N ASP A 78 -32.74 35.49 10.39
CA ASP A 78 -31.66 36.01 9.54
C ASP A 78 -30.48 35.02 9.46
N ILE A 79 -30.07 34.45 10.60
CA ILE A 79 -28.95 33.50 10.65
C ILE A 79 -29.31 32.15 10.00
N GLU A 80 -30.55 31.66 10.16
CA GLU A 80 -30.99 30.45 9.46
C GLU A 80 -31.01 30.66 7.94
N GLU A 81 -31.51 31.81 7.48
CA GLU A 81 -31.54 32.15 6.06
C GLU A 81 -30.12 32.26 5.47
N ASP A 82 -29.21 32.96 6.15
CA ASP A 82 -27.81 33.07 5.74
C ASP A 82 -27.12 31.70 5.69
N PHE A 83 -27.37 30.84 6.68
CA PHE A 83 -26.81 29.49 6.71
C PHE A 83 -27.30 28.65 5.52
N ASP A 84 -28.61 28.68 5.22
CA ASP A 84 -29.18 27.96 4.09
C ASP A 84 -28.62 28.51 2.76
N ALA A 85 -28.48 29.83 2.63
CA ALA A 85 -27.87 30.47 1.46
C ALA A 85 -26.40 30.05 1.28
N ILE A 86 -25.62 30.01 2.36
CA ILE A 86 -24.22 29.54 2.33
C ILE A 86 -24.16 28.06 1.93
N CYS A 87 -25.01 27.20 2.50
CA CYS A 87 -25.06 25.78 2.17
C CYS A 87 -25.38 25.53 0.70
N LEU A 88 -26.31 26.31 0.14
CA LEU A 88 -26.67 26.25 -1.28
C LEU A 88 -25.51 26.73 -2.16
N ASN A 89 -24.95 27.90 -1.86
CA ASN A 89 -23.87 28.50 -2.65
C ASN A 89 -22.59 27.65 -2.66
N THR A 90 -22.27 27.04 -1.52
CA THR A 90 -21.08 26.17 -1.37
C THR A 90 -21.33 24.73 -1.82
N GLN A 91 -22.56 24.38 -2.19
CA GLN A 91 -22.95 23.02 -2.56
C GLN A 91 -22.59 21.97 -1.49
N VAL A 92 -22.66 22.35 -0.21
CA VAL A 92 -22.33 21.47 0.92
C VAL A 92 -23.22 20.23 0.92
N GLY A 93 -24.51 20.37 0.59
CA GLY A 93 -25.44 19.24 0.48
C GLY A 93 -24.95 18.20 -0.53
N ALA A 94 -24.77 18.62 -1.79
CA ALA A 94 -24.30 17.73 -2.85
C ALA A 94 -22.92 17.12 -2.56
N THR A 95 -22.02 17.88 -1.92
CA THR A 95 -20.70 17.38 -1.54
C THR A 95 -20.80 16.30 -0.46
N LEU A 96 -21.65 16.49 0.55
CA LEU A 96 -21.87 15.51 1.60
C LEU A 96 -22.60 14.26 1.07
N ASP A 97 -23.52 14.42 0.12
CA ASP A 97 -24.20 13.32 -0.56
C ASP A 97 -23.20 12.48 -1.36
N ALA A 98 -22.29 13.12 -2.11
CA ALA A 98 -21.23 12.41 -2.84
C ALA A 98 -20.25 11.68 -1.90
N VAL A 99 -19.93 12.27 -0.74
CA VAL A 99 -19.11 11.60 0.28
C VAL A 99 -19.84 10.39 0.87
N GLU A 100 -21.16 10.51 1.10
CA GLU A 100 -21.98 9.40 1.58
C GLU A 100 -22.02 8.26 0.56
N GLU A 101 -22.22 8.56 -0.73
CA GLU A 101 -22.14 7.59 -1.83
C GLU A 101 -20.79 6.88 -1.91
N ILE A 102 -19.67 7.62 -1.82
CA ILE A 102 -18.32 7.03 -1.85
C ILE A 102 -18.09 6.11 -0.64
N VAL A 103 -18.59 6.48 0.54
CA VAL A 103 -18.46 5.65 1.75
C VAL A 103 -19.30 4.38 1.61
N GLU A 104 -20.53 4.49 1.11
CA GLU A 104 -21.38 3.33 0.82
C GLU A 104 -20.74 2.40 -0.23
N GLU A 105 -20.16 2.94 -1.30
CA GLU A 105 -19.44 2.17 -2.32
C GLU A 105 -18.24 1.44 -1.72
N GLN A 106 -17.45 2.11 -0.87
CA GLN A 106 -16.31 1.48 -0.19
C GLN A 106 -16.72 0.36 0.77
N ASP A 107 -17.82 0.52 1.50
CA ASP A 107 -18.34 -0.51 2.39
C ASP A 107 -18.87 -1.74 1.62
N LEU A 108 -19.35 -1.54 0.38
CA LEU A 108 -19.81 -2.61 -0.50
C LEU A 108 -18.67 -3.27 -1.30
N ASP A 109 -17.59 -2.55 -1.60
CA ASP A 109 -16.43 -3.11 -2.29
C ASP A 109 -15.56 -3.94 -1.33
N LEU A 110 -15.93 -5.21 -1.16
CA LEU A 110 -15.16 -6.23 -0.43
C LEU A 110 -13.70 -6.37 -0.93
N LEU A 111 -13.39 -5.92 -2.16
CA LEU A 111 -12.04 -5.95 -2.71
C LEU A 111 -11.20 -4.74 -2.30
N PHE A 112 -11.77 -3.64 -1.79
CA PHE A 112 -10.99 -2.45 -1.42
C PHE A 112 -9.97 -2.76 -0.30
N SER A 113 -10.41 -3.51 0.72
CA SER A 113 -9.52 -4.01 1.79
C SER A 113 -8.52 -5.06 1.29
N ASN A 114 -8.91 -5.87 0.31
CA ASN A 114 -8.09 -6.98 -0.19
C ASN A 114 -7.09 -6.55 -1.29
N ARG A 115 -7.36 -5.45 -2.00
CA ARG A 115 -6.53 -4.91 -3.08
C ARG A 115 -5.19 -4.43 -2.55
N SER A 116 -5.16 -3.81 -1.37
CA SER A 116 -3.89 -3.43 -0.71
C SER A 116 -3.01 -4.66 -0.48
N ASN A 117 -3.57 -5.71 0.10
CA ASN A 117 -2.83 -6.95 0.39
C ASN A 117 -2.35 -7.65 -0.89
N ILE A 118 -3.16 -7.69 -1.95
CA ILE A 118 -2.80 -8.34 -3.22
C ILE A 118 -1.66 -7.60 -3.93
N VAL A 119 -1.70 -6.26 -3.95
CA VAL A 119 -0.65 -5.44 -4.57
C VAL A 119 0.68 -5.61 -3.83
N ASP A 120 0.65 -5.58 -2.49
CA ASP A 120 1.85 -5.76 -1.66
C ASP A 120 2.45 -7.18 -1.85
N VAL A 121 1.62 -8.21 -1.93
CA VAL A 121 2.08 -9.59 -2.21
C VAL A 121 2.70 -9.69 -3.60
N ALA A 122 2.09 -9.05 -4.61
CA ALA A 122 2.61 -9.05 -5.98
C ALA A 122 3.97 -8.34 -6.08
N GLU A 123 4.14 -7.20 -5.39
CA GLU A 123 5.41 -6.46 -5.37
C GLU A 123 6.52 -7.25 -4.67
N ASN A 124 6.23 -7.84 -3.51
CA ASN A 124 7.16 -8.70 -2.78
C ASN A 124 7.59 -9.92 -3.61
N LEU A 125 6.64 -10.58 -4.28
CA LEU A 125 6.93 -11.72 -5.16
C LEU A 125 7.79 -11.30 -6.36
N SER A 126 7.50 -10.13 -6.95
CA SER A 126 8.27 -9.56 -8.06
C SER A 126 9.71 -9.28 -7.65
N MET A 127 9.91 -8.66 -6.48
CA MET A 127 11.23 -8.40 -5.92
C MET A 127 12.00 -9.70 -5.64
N ALA A 128 11.35 -10.69 -5.04
CA ALA A 128 11.96 -11.99 -4.78
C ALA A 128 12.40 -12.68 -6.09
N LYS A 129 11.55 -12.68 -7.13
CA LYS A 129 11.90 -13.26 -8.44
C LYS A 129 13.04 -12.51 -9.12
N LYS A 130 13.08 -11.18 -9.02
CA LYS A 130 14.18 -10.38 -9.57
C LYS A 130 15.51 -10.73 -8.90
N ASN A 131 15.52 -10.85 -7.58
CA ASN A 131 16.71 -11.23 -6.83
C ASN A 131 17.18 -12.65 -7.20
N GLU A 132 16.25 -13.60 -7.35
CA GLU A 132 16.56 -14.96 -7.78
C GLU A 132 17.16 -15.00 -9.18
N ILE A 133 16.58 -14.26 -10.13
CA ILE A 133 17.13 -14.15 -11.50
C ILE A 133 18.56 -13.59 -11.47
N GLN A 134 18.81 -12.54 -10.68
CA GLN A 134 20.15 -11.98 -10.53
C GLN A 134 21.14 -12.99 -9.92
N HIS A 135 20.71 -13.76 -8.92
CA HIS A 135 21.53 -14.80 -8.32
C HIS A 135 21.88 -15.91 -9.32
N LEU A 136 20.88 -16.42 -10.05
CA LEU A 136 21.08 -17.45 -11.07
C LEU A 136 21.98 -16.95 -12.21
N MET A 137 21.81 -15.70 -12.64
CA MET A 137 22.65 -15.09 -13.67
C MET A 137 24.13 -15.04 -13.23
N HIS A 138 24.38 -14.64 -11.98
CA HIS A 138 25.73 -14.65 -11.40
C HIS A 138 26.33 -16.07 -11.33
N MET A 139 25.53 -17.06 -10.92
CA MET A 139 25.97 -18.46 -10.85
C MET A 139 26.33 -19.03 -12.24
N VAL A 140 25.54 -18.69 -13.27
CA VAL A 140 25.83 -19.09 -14.65
C VAL A 140 27.13 -18.46 -15.13
N GLN A 141 27.33 -17.17 -14.90
CA GLN A 141 28.56 -16.47 -15.28
C GLN A 141 29.80 -17.10 -14.63
N LEU A 142 29.73 -17.41 -13.33
CA LEU A 142 30.83 -18.07 -12.63
C LEU A 142 31.13 -19.47 -13.21
N GLY A 143 30.10 -20.22 -13.58
CA GLY A 143 30.24 -21.51 -14.26
C GLY A 143 30.87 -21.40 -15.65
N GLU A 144 30.49 -20.39 -16.42
CA GLU A 144 31.07 -20.10 -17.74
C GLU A 144 32.55 -19.73 -17.64
N GLU A 145 32.92 -18.87 -16.68
CA GLU A 145 34.32 -18.50 -16.42
C GLU A 145 35.17 -19.72 -16.03
N HIS A 146 34.63 -20.60 -15.17
CA HIS A 146 35.30 -21.83 -14.79
C HIS A 146 35.49 -22.77 -15.99
N ASN A 147 34.45 -22.97 -16.80
CA ASN A 147 34.52 -23.78 -18.00
C ASN A 147 35.52 -23.22 -19.02
N GLN A 148 35.56 -21.90 -19.19
CA GLN A 148 36.51 -21.26 -20.09
C GLN A 148 37.95 -21.46 -19.61
N ARG A 149 38.20 -21.36 -18.30
CA ARG A 149 39.51 -21.66 -17.72
C ARG A 149 39.94 -23.10 -18.00
N LEU A 150 39.05 -24.07 -17.79
CA LEU A 150 39.33 -25.48 -18.07
C LEU A 150 39.62 -25.73 -19.55
N ARG A 151 38.85 -25.12 -20.46
CA ARG A 151 39.11 -25.18 -21.91
C ARG A 151 40.50 -24.64 -22.26
N ASN A 152 40.89 -23.50 -21.70
CA ASN A 152 42.22 -22.91 -21.91
C ASN A 152 43.34 -23.85 -21.40
N GLN A 153 43.16 -24.47 -20.23
CA GLN A 153 44.12 -25.45 -19.69
C GLN A 153 44.24 -26.70 -20.58
N LEU A 154 43.11 -27.24 -21.05
CA LEU A 154 43.10 -28.38 -21.97
C LEU A 154 43.82 -28.05 -23.29
N GLN A 155 43.65 -26.84 -23.81
CA GLN A 155 44.36 -26.39 -25.01
C GLN A 155 45.87 -26.32 -24.81
N LEU A 156 46.33 -25.72 -23.70
CA LEU A 156 47.76 -25.65 -23.36
C LEU A 156 48.39 -27.03 -23.21
N LEU A 157 47.71 -27.96 -22.55
CA LEU A 157 48.19 -29.34 -22.42
C LEU A 157 48.27 -30.06 -23.77
N LYS A 158 47.29 -29.82 -24.66
CA LYS A 158 47.29 -30.38 -26.02
C LYS A 158 48.47 -29.85 -26.84
N GLU A 159 48.74 -28.55 -26.78
CA GLU A 159 49.87 -27.93 -27.48
C GLU A 159 51.21 -28.44 -26.93
N GLY A 160 51.39 -28.51 -25.60
CA GLY A 160 52.60 -29.07 -24.99
C GLY A 160 52.85 -30.54 -25.34
N SER A 161 51.79 -31.36 -25.40
CA SER A 161 51.88 -32.76 -25.85
C SER A 161 52.31 -32.88 -27.31
N GLN A 162 51.80 -32.03 -28.20
CA GLN A 162 52.22 -31.99 -29.61
C GLN A 162 53.67 -31.54 -29.77
N VAL A 163 54.15 -30.58 -28.97
CA VAL A 163 55.55 -30.13 -28.96
C VAL A 163 56.50 -31.26 -28.51
N LEU A 164 56.13 -32.01 -27.46
CA LEU A 164 56.91 -33.17 -26.99
C LEU A 164 56.93 -34.30 -28.04
N SER A 165 55.82 -34.53 -28.74
CA SER A 165 55.76 -35.46 -29.86
C SER A 165 56.67 -35.03 -31.02
N GLY A 166 56.81 -33.73 -31.30
CA GLY A 166 57.77 -33.20 -32.27
C GLY A 166 59.24 -33.37 -31.83
N GLY A 167 59.50 -33.31 -30.52
CA GLY A 167 60.81 -33.59 -29.93
C GLY A 167 61.27 -35.05 -30.05
N SER A 168 60.33 -35.98 -30.27
CA SER A 168 60.63 -37.41 -30.45
C SER A 168 61.57 -37.67 -31.63
N HIS A 169 61.47 -36.89 -32.72
CA HIS A 169 62.36 -37.01 -33.88
C HIS A 169 63.81 -36.58 -33.56
N VAL A 170 64.00 -35.61 -32.65
CA VAL A 170 65.34 -35.20 -32.19
C VAL A 170 65.95 -36.29 -31.32
N VAL A 171 65.14 -36.91 -30.46
CA VAL A 171 65.58 -38.05 -29.62
C VAL A 171 65.91 -39.28 -30.47
N GLU A 172 65.12 -39.57 -31.51
CA GLU A 172 65.44 -40.61 -32.49
C GLU A 172 66.71 -40.31 -33.28
N LYS A 173 66.94 -39.04 -33.67
CA LYS A 173 68.16 -38.64 -34.39
C LYS A 173 69.42 -38.75 -33.52
N VAL A 174 69.33 -38.43 -32.22
CA VAL A 174 70.44 -38.66 -31.28
C VAL A 174 70.68 -40.16 -31.09
N ARG A 175 69.62 -40.96 -31.00
CA ARG A 175 69.70 -42.43 -30.90
C ARG A 175 70.39 -43.04 -32.13
N SER A 176 70.06 -42.59 -33.34
CA SER A 176 70.68 -43.07 -34.57
C SER A 176 72.12 -42.60 -34.75
N MET A 177 72.46 -41.38 -34.31
CA MET A 177 73.86 -40.91 -34.29
C MET A 177 74.75 -41.71 -33.33
N ASN A 178 74.21 -42.15 -32.19
CA ASN A 178 74.96 -42.98 -31.24
C ASN A 178 75.17 -44.42 -31.76
N LEU A 179 74.23 -44.94 -32.56
CA LEU A 179 74.34 -46.26 -33.21
C LEU A 179 75.37 -46.27 -34.37
N ASN A 180 75.57 -45.13 -35.05
CA ASN A 180 76.41 -45.07 -36.26
C ASN A 180 77.93 -45.03 -35.98
N TYR A 181 78.34 -44.82 -34.73
CA TYR A 181 79.76 -44.86 -34.34
C TYR A 181 80.27 -46.26 -33.93
N GLY A 182 79.37 -47.25 -33.77
CA GLY A 182 79.74 -48.60 -33.31
C GLY A 182 79.83 -49.68 -34.40
N ALA A 183 79.39 -49.42 -35.63
CA ALA A 183 79.13 -50.47 -36.63
C ALA A 183 80.15 -50.57 -37.79
N ASN A 184 81.15 -49.69 -37.86
CA ASN A 184 82.18 -49.71 -38.91
C ASN A 184 83.55 -50.15 -38.38
N SER A 185 83.69 -51.41 -37.98
CA SER A 185 84.97 -52.11 -38.00
C SER A 185 84.73 -53.62 -37.92
N SER A 186 85.48 -54.38 -38.72
CA SER A 186 85.59 -55.86 -38.82
C SER A 186 84.48 -56.58 -39.60
N ASP A 187 84.73 -57.47 -40.57
CA ASP A 187 85.93 -57.95 -41.30
C ASP A 187 85.36 -58.96 -42.34
N GLU A 188 85.50 -58.76 -43.65
CA GLU A 188 86.42 -59.46 -44.57
C GLU A 188 86.62 -60.99 -44.33
N MET A 189 86.11 -61.85 -45.25
CA MET A 189 86.81 -62.96 -45.97
C MET A 189 85.95 -64.19 -46.40
N HIS A 190 85.93 -64.45 -47.73
CA HIS A 190 85.86 -65.70 -48.55
C HIS A 190 84.74 -66.76 -48.34
N ASP A 191 84.30 -67.62 -49.30
CA ASP A 191 84.55 -68.01 -50.72
C ASP A 191 83.27 -68.81 -51.16
N VAL A 192 82.78 -68.87 -52.40
CA VAL A 192 83.21 -69.60 -53.63
C VAL A 192 82.45 -69.02 -54.83
#